data_AF-A0A5H2YJK6-F1
#
_entry.id   AF-A0A5H2YJK6-F1
#
_cell.length_a   1.000
_cell.length_b   1.000
_cell.length_c   1.000
_cell.angle_alpha   90.00
_cell.angle_beta   90.00
_cell.angle_gamma   90.00
#
_symmetry.space_group_name_H-M   'P 1'
#
loop_
_entity.id
_entity.type
_entity.pdbx_description
1 polymer ?
#
loop_
_entity_poly.entity_id
_entity_poly.type
_entity_poly.pdbx_seq_one_letter_code
_entity_poly.pdbx_strand_id
1 'polypeptide(L)'
;MHPHIEKLYLSAAKPERLIIGLMSGTSLDGLDVALCRISGHGRYTDVTVEAFTTCDYPQEVKDKITQVFAKQVVNLEYLTLLNAWLGQYHGQLINQCLARWQVSADEVDVIASHGQTIYHSPKHQHAYNEFGNATLQIADADHIAVTTGITTIADFRQKHIAGGGEGAPLAQYGDYYYFASADENRILLNMGGIANLTYLPKGAEINDVICSDLGPGNTLMDAYMRLHFSKPFDEDAKVARQGAVNQLLLNELLNAPFFALKLPKTTGPEIFNLALLEQAQATSQTQQLSHQDVMATLSALSANIIAKYINELSSTDTAVYCSGGGVHNVWLMQQIKRQLAPHVSLKNSDVLGIHPDAKEAVLFAILANECLAGTPANKQVSEVPNITMGKVSFAD
;
A
#
# COMPACT_ATOMS: atom_id res chain seq x y z
N MET A 1 27.99 -27.26 7.43
CA MET A 1 27.31 -26.14 6.73
C MET A 1 27.66 -24.87 7.49
N HIS A 2 27.74 -23.69 6.85
CA HIS A 2 27.96 -22.44 7.60
C HIS A 2 26.78 -22.22 8.57
N PRO A 3 26.98 -21.82 9.85
CA PRO A 3 25.90 -21.73 10.83
C PRO A 3 24.69 -20.91 10.38
N HIS A 4 24.92 -19.75 9.74
CA HIS A 4 23.81 -18.94 9.21
C HIS A 4 23.06 -19.61 8.05
N ILE A 5 23.75 -20.36 7.19
CA ILE A 5 23.10 -21.11 6.10
C ILE A 5 22.25 -22.23 6.68
N GLU A 6 22.75 -22.92 7.71
CA GLU A 6 22.01 -23.94 8.44
C GLU A 6 20.78 -23.36 9.15
N LYS A 7 20.91 -22.24 9.86
CA LYS A 7 19.78 -21.53 10.49
C LYS A 7 18.72 -21.15 9.45
N LEU A 8 19.13 -20.58 8.31
CA LEU A 8 18.23 -20.19 7.23
C LEU A 8 17.46 -21.40 6.67
N TYR A 9 18.17 -22.52 6.41
CA TYR A 9 17.56 -23.76 5.95
C TYR A 9 16.54 -24.31 6.97
N LEU A 10 16.91 -24.34 8.26
CA LEU A 10 16.04 -24.81 9.32
C LEU A 10 14.79 -23.93 9.47
N SER A 11 14.95 -22.60 9.41
CA SER A 11 13.83 -21.65 9.43
C SER A 11 12.89 -21.84 8.24
N ALA A 12 13.41 -22.02 7.03
CA ALA A 12 12.61 -22.30 5.84
C ALA A 12 11.80 -23.61 5.96
N ALA A 13 12.37 -24.62 6.62
CA ALA A 13 11.74 -25.92 6.80
C ALA A 13 10.69 -25.98 7.94
N LYS A 14 10.56 -24.93 8.77
CA LYS A 14 9.56 -24.92 9.84
C LYS A 14 8.13 -24.92 9.26
N PRO A 15 7.17 -25.58 9.94
CA PRO A 15 5.75 -25.48 9.57
C PRO A 15 5.19 -24.07 9.77
N GLU A 16 5.70 -23.37 10.80
CA GLU A 16 5.38 -21.99 11.13
C GLU A 16 6.67 -21.21 11.37
N ARG A 17 6.70 -19.96 10.91
CA ARG A 17 7.85 -19.05 11.02
C ARG A 17 7.42 -17.80 11.75
N LEU A 18 8.26 -17.34 12.67
CA LEU A 18 8.07 -16.07 13.35
C LEU A 18 8.88 -14.99 12.64
N ILE A 19 8.19 -14.06 11.97
CA ILE A 19 8.79 -13.07 11.09
C ILE A 19 8.41 -11.67 11.55
N ILE A 20 9.39 -10.79 11.69
CA ILE A 20 9.15 -9.36 11.94
C ILE A 20 9.05 -8.65 10.59
N GLY A 21 7.92 -8.05 10.28
CA GLY A 21 7.75 -7.16 9.15
C GLY A 21 8.01 -5.70 9.53
N LEU A 22 8.75 -4.98 8.69
CA LEU A 22 9.05 -3.56 8.87
C LEU A 22 8.59 -2.74 7.67
N MET A 23 7.90 -1.63 7.95
CA MET A 23 7.58 -0.62 6.95
C MET A 23 7.85 0.79 7.48
N SER A 24 8.52 1.60 6.67
CA SER A 24 8.71 3.03 6.91
C SER A 24 8.22 3.77 5.66
N GLY A 25 7.04 4.37 5.79
CA GLY A 25 6.38 5.09 4.71
C GLY A 25 7.11 6.36 4.26
N THR A 26 6.66 6.93 3.16
CA THR A 26 7.17 8.22 2.66
C THR A 26 6.73 9.43 3.49
N SER A 27 5.77 9.25 4.41
CA SER A 27 5.34 10.28 5.35
C SER A 27 6.36 10.54 6.47
N LEU A 28 7.36 9.65 6.64
CA LEU A 28 8.39 9.73 7.68
C LEU A 28 7.81 9.81 9.10
N ASP A 29 6.63 9.22 9.32
CA ASP A 29 5.94 9.29 10.61
C ASP A 29 6.59 8.38 11.65
N GLY A 30 7.08 7.21 11.23
CA GLY A 30 7.73 6.24 12.10
C GLY A 30 8.11 4.97 11.37
N LEU A 31 8.44 3.96 12.17
CA LEU A 31 8.69 2.58 11.73
C LEU A 31 7.57 1.69 12.24
N ASP A 32 6.77 1.14 11.34
CA ASP A 32 5.79 0.11 11.64
C ASP A 32 6.50 -1.23 11.82
N VAL A 33 6.28 -1.88 12.97
CA VAL A 33 6.88 -3.16 13.33
C VAL A 33 5.75 -4.16 13.63
N ALA A 34 5.65 -5.21 12.82
CA ALA A 34 4.66 -6.28 12.99
C ALA A 34 5.35 -7.62 13.26
N LEU A 35 5.10 -8.23 14.41
CA LEU A 35 5.51 -9.60 14.69
C LEU A 35 4.42 -10.56 14.18
N CYS A 36 4.78 -11.35 13.17
CA CYS A 36 3.86 -12.22 12.45
C CYS A 36 4.25 -13.68 12.61
N ARG A 37 3.30 -14.52 13.02
CA ARG A 37 3.40 -15.97 12.88
C ARG A 37 2.81 -16.35 11.53
N ILE A 38 3.64 -16.91 10.66
CA ILE A 38 3.27 -17.25 9.28
C ILE A 38 3.40 -18.75 9.06
N SER A 39 2.34 -19.39 8.58
CA SER A 39 2.34 -20.79 8.17
C SER A 39 2.15 -20.91 6.65
N GLY A 40 2.60 -22.04 6.09
CA GLY A 40 2.54 -22.24 4.63
C GLY A 40 3.39 -21.25 3.82
N HIS A 41 3.08 -21.15 2.54
CA HIS A 41 3.65 -20.22 1.55
C HIS A 41 2.74 -20.16 0.31
N GLY A 42 2.99 -19.21 -0.59
CA GLY A 42 2.19 -18.98 -1.78
C GLY A 42 0.72 -18.73 -1.43
N ARG A 43 -0.20 -19.44 -2.10
CA ARG A 43 -1.66 -19.35 -1.83
C ARG A 43 -2.11 -20.05 -0.55
N TYR A 44 -1.21 -20.75 0.14
CA TYR A 44 -1.47 -21.40 1.42
C TYR A 44 -0.90 -20.61 2.59
N THR A 45 -0.48 -19.37 2.35
CA THR A 45 0.02 -18.48 3.39
C THR A 45 -1.11 -18.12 4.34
N ASP A 46 -0.91 -18.43 5.61
CA ASP A 46 -1.78 -17.96 6.69
C ASP A 46 -0.95 -17.16 7.69
N VAL A 47 -1.53 -16.07 8.20
CA VAL A 47 -0.83 -15.06 9.00
C VAL A 47 -1.64 -14.72 10.23
N THR A 48 -0.99 -14.83 11.39
CA THR A 48 -1.45 -14.28 12.66
C THR A 48 -0.51 -13.15 13.07
N VAL A 49 -1.05 -11.94 13.27
CA VAL A 49 -0.29 -10.81 13.84
C VAL A 49 -0.28 -10.95 15.35
N GLU A 50 0.87 -11.32 15.92
CA GLU A 50 1.01 -11.51 17.37
C GLU A 50 1.19 -10.20 18.12
N ALA A 51 1.91 -9.26 17.50
CA ALA A 51 2.11 -7.93 18.02
C ALA A 51 2.32 -6.92 16.90
N PHE A 52 1.89 -5.68 17.13
CA PHE A 52 2.11 -4.57 16.22
C PHE A 52 2.40 -3.30 17.03
N THR A 53 3.33 -2.48 16.54
CA THR A 53 3.60 -1.15 17.10
C THR A 53 4.18 -0.26 16.00
N THR A 54 3.70 0.98 15.93
CA THR A 54 4.36 2.06 15.18
C THR A 54 5.31 2.78 16.13
N CYS A 55 6.59 2.80 15.77
CA CYS A 55 7.64 3.52 16.49
C CYS A 55 7.83 4.90 15.86
N ASP A 56 7.29 5.94 16.50
CA ASP A 56 7.39 7.31 16.00
C ASP A 56 8.84 7.73 15.76
N TYR A 57 9.08 8.44 14.66
CA TYR A 57 10.36 9.11 14.45
C TYR A 57 10.38 10.46 15.18
N PRO A 58 11.31 10.66 16.13
CA PRO A 58 11.59 11.98 16.67
C PRO A 58 11.94 12.95 15.54
N GLN A 59 11.66 14.24 15.75
CA GLN A 59 11.92 15.28 14.75
C GLN A 59 13.36 15.24 14.22
N GLU A 60 14.34 14.97 15.09
CA GLU A 60 15.74 14.84 14.69
C GLU A 60 15.96 13.76 13.62
N VAL A 61 15.28 12.62 13.72
CA VAL A 61 15.38 11.51 12.76
C VAL A 61 14.75 11.93 11.43
N LYS A 62 13.58 12.58 11.48
CA LYS A 62 12.92 13.13 10.29
C LYS A 62 13.80 14.16 9.60
N ASP A 63 14.43 15.06 10.35
CA ASP A 63 15.34 16.08 9.83
C ASP A 63 16.58 15.46 9.15
N LYS A 64 17.08 14.34 9.67
CA LYS A 64 18.18 13.62 9.02
C LYS A 64 17.76 13.01 7.68
N ILE A 65 16.59 12.39 7.60
CA ILE A 65 16.09 11.72 6.38
C ILE A 65 15.68 12.74 5.31
N THR A 66 14.99 13.81 5.69
CA THR A 66 14.52 14.87 4.78
C THR A 66 15.66 15.62 4.07
N GLN A 67 16.90 15.55 4.57
CA GLN A 67 18.05 16.08 3.86
C GLN A 67 18.30 15.40 2.52
N VAL A 68 17.97 14.11 2.38
CA VAL A 68 18.21 13.32 1.17
C VAL A 68 16.94 12.83 0.47
N PHE A 69 15.82 12.77 1.19
CA PHE A 69 14.54 12.24 0.68
C PHE A 69 14.03 13.00 -0.54
N ALA A 70 13.70 12.26 -1.61
CA ALA A 70 13.08 12.75 -2.84
C ALA A 70 13.83 13.90 -3.54
N LYS A 71 15.17 13.95 -3.41
CA LYS A 71 16.02 14.97 -4.06
C LYS A 71 16.96 14.35 -5.09
N GLN A 72 17.11 15.03 -6.23
CA GLN A 72 18.05 14.63 -7.29
C GLN A 72 19.51 14.88 -6.90
N VAL A 73 19.76 15.96 -6.15
CA VAL A 73 21.11 16.34 -5.71
C VAL A 73 21.16 16.27 -4.20
N VAL A 74 22.03 15.40 -3.68
CA VAL A 74 22.26 15.18 -2.26
C VAL A 74 23.75 15.07 -1.99
N ASN A 75 24.16 15.32 -0.74
CA ASN A 75 25.51 15.02 -0.31
C ASN A 75 25.68 13.49 -0.23
N LEU A 76 26.52 12.93 -1.10
CA LEU A 76 26.73 11.49 -1.20
C LEU A 76 27.36 10.88 0.05
N GLU A 77 28.30 11.59 0.69
CA GLU A 77 28.91 11.17 1.96
C GLU A 77 27.83 11.07 3.05
N TYR A 78 26.99 12.10 3.17
CA TYR A 78 25.90 12.11 4.13
C TYR A 78 24.88 10.99 3.88
N LEU A 79 24.48 10.74 2.62
CA LEU A 79 23.59 9.63 2.27
C LEU A 79 24.20 8.27 2.65
N THR A 80 25.51 8.09 2.41
CA THR A 80 26.24 6.87 2.75
C THR A 80 26.24 6.63 4.26
N LEU A 81 26.53 7.67 5.05
CA LEU A 81 26.51 7.62 6.51
C LEU A 81 25.10 7.37 7.06
N LEU A 82 24.09 8.03 6.47
CA LEU A 82 22.70 7.90 6.88
C LEU A 82 22.17 6.47 6.68
N ASN A 83 22.60 5.78 5.63
CA ASN A 83 22.17 4.41 5.37
C ASN A 83 22.51 3.44 6.51
N ALA A 84 23.78 3.46 6.94
CA ALA A 84 24.26 2.65 8.06
C ALA A 84 23.61 3.09 9.39
N TRP A 85 23.57 4.40 9.64
CA TRP A 85 22.99 4.96 10.86
C TRP A 85 21.51 4.59 11.01
N LEU A 86 20.72 4.67 9.92
CA LEU A 86 19.30 4.34 9.96
C LEU A 86 19.07 2.83 10.16
N GLY A 87 19.94 1.96 9.61
CA GLY A 87 19.88 0.53 9.86
C GLY A 87 20.11 0.18 11.33
N GLN A 88 21.11 0.81 11.96
CA GLN A 88 21.34 0.67 13.41
C GLN A 88 20.15 1.21 14.22
N TYR A 89 19.60 2.36 13.84
CA TYR A 89 18.44 2.96 14.51
C TYR A 89 17.20 2.05 14.42
N HIS A 90 16.91 1.48 13.24
CA HIS A 90 15.84 0.48 13.08
C HIS A 90 16.09 -0.76 13.94
N GLY A 91 17.31 -1.29 13.95
CA GLY A 91 17.69 -2.40 14.82
C GLY A 91 17.44 -2.14 16.30
N GLN A 92 17.74 -0.92 16.78
CA GLN A 92 17.45 -0.50 18.15
C GLN A 92 15.95 -0.46 18.45
N LEU A 93 15.13 0.09 17.53
CA LEU A 93 13.67 0.10 17.67
C LEU A 93 13.10 -1.32 17.72
N ILE A 94 13.61 -2.24 16.90
CA ILE A 94 13.19 -3.64 16.89
C ILE A 94 13.50 -4.31 18.23
N ASN A 95 14.70 -4.12 18.78
CA ASN A 95 15.07 -4.66 20.08
C ASN A 95 14.19 -4.10 21.21
N GLN A 96 13.79 -2.83 21.14
CA GLN A 96 12.85 -2.23 22.08
C GLN A 96 11.45 -2.87 21.97
N CYS A 97 10.97 -3.11 20.76
CA CYS A 97 9.71 -3.83 20.51
C CYS A 97 9.77 -5.26 21.07
N LEU A 98 10.82 -6.02 20.76
CA LEU A 98 11.03 -7.38 21.27
C LEU A 98 11.04 -7.42 22.81
N ALA A 99 11.76 -6.51 23.46
CA ALA A 99 11.77 -6.40 24.91
C ALA A 99 10.38 -6.09 25.48
N ARG A 100 9.62 -5.19 24.84
CA ARG A 100 8.24 -4.86 25.23
C ARG A 100 7.28 -6.04 25.06
N TRP A 101 7.45 -6.82 24.00
CA TRP A 101 6.65 -8.00 23.69
C TRP A 101 7.10 -9.26 24.43
N GLN A 102 8.22 -9.19 25.16
CA GLN A 102 8.84 -10.30 25.87
C GLN A 102 9.20 -11.48 24.95
N VAL A 103 9.64 -11.17 23.74
CA VAL A 103 10.06 -12.15 22.72
C VAL A 103 11.58 -12.15 22.62
N SER A 104 12.20 -13.32 22.68
CA SER A 104 13.64 -13.45 22.47
C SER A 104 13.99 -13.31 20.99
N ALA A 105 15.12 -12.65 20.69
CA ALA A 105 15.62 -12.55 19.33
C ALA A 105 15.87 -13.94 18.68
N ASP A 106 16.23 -14.94 19.48
CA ASP A 106 16.45 -16.32 19.01
C ASP A 106 15.17 -17.04 18.55
N GLU A 107 14.00 -16.58 18.98
CA GLU A 107 12.71 -17.12 18.56
C GLU A 107 12.29 -16.63 17.17
N VAL A 108 12.82 -15.47 16.77
CA VAL A 108 12.52 -14.84 15.47
C VAL A 108 13.38 -15.48 14.38
N ASP A 109 12.71 -15.95 13.33
CA ASP A 109 13.36 -16.59 12.19
C ASP A 109 14.09 -15.57 11.32
N VAL A 110 13.38 -14.52 10.91
CA VAL A 110 13.92 -13.44 10.09
C VAL A 110 13.20 -12.12 10.34
N ILE A 111 13.88 -11.02 10.03
CA ILE A 111 13.29 -9.69 9.85
C ILE A 111 13.08 -9.43 8.35
N ALA A 112 11.98 -8.78 7.99
CA ALA A 112 11.70 -8.29 6.65
C ALA A 112 11.74 -6.76 6.66
N SER A 113 12.81 -6.18 6.11
CA SER A 113 12.99 -4.73 6.05
C SER A 113 12.70 -4.16 4.67
N HIS A 114 11.64 -3.37 4.55
CA HIS A 114 11.49 -2.48 3.39
C HIS A 114 12.60 -1.42 3.33
N GLY A 115 13.05 -0.96 4.51
CA GLY A 115 13.86 0.23 4.67
C GLY A 115 13.07 1.53 4.49
N GLN A 116 13.79 2.62 4.21
CA GLN A 116 13.24 3.93 3.91
C GLN A 116 13.51 4.28 2.44
N THR A 117 12.47 4.47 1.65
CA THR A 117 12.64 4.95 0.27
C THR A 117 13.23 6.35 0.27
N ILE A 118 14.37 6.52 -0.40
CA ILE A 118 15.01 7.83 -0.65
C ILE A 118 14.67 8.34 -2.04
N TYR A 119 14.71 7.45 -3.03
CA TYR A 119 14.43 7.82 -4.41
C TYR A 119 13.81 6.65 -5.17
N HIS A 120 12.80 6.94 -5.99
CA HIS A 120 12.20 5.98 -6.89
C HIS A 120 12.09 6.66 -8.26
N SER A 121 12.65 6.02 -9.29
CA SER A 121 12.87 6.61 -10.61
C SER A 121 12.49 5.58 -11.67
N PRO A 122 11.19 5.35 -11.92
CA PRO A 122 10.75 4.49 -13.00
C PRO A 122 11.08 5.13 -14.36
N LYS A 123 11.23 4.30 -15.39
CA LYS A 123 11.72 4.68 -16.72
C LYS A 123 10.94 5.84 -17.34
N HIS A 124 9.63 5.87 -17.12
CA HIS A 124 8.74 6.88 -17.68
C HIS A 124 8.87 8.26 -16.98
N GLN A 125 9.60 8.38 -15.87
CA GLN A 125 9.77 9.62 -15.09
C GLN A 125 11.12 10.30 -15.29
N HIS A 126 12.01 9.77 -16.14
CA HIS A 126 13.31 10.38 -16.40
C HIS A 126 13.69 10.36 -17.88
N ALA A 127 14.55 11.29 -18.29
CA ALA A 127 14.96 11.47 -19.69
C ALA A 127 16.16 10.59 -20.12
N TYR A 128 16.78 9.86 -19.18
CA TYR A 128 17.95 9.04 -19.45
C TYR A 128 17.59 7.72 -20.14
N ASN A 129 17.66 7.68 -21.46
CA ASN A 129 17.23 6.53 -22.27
C ASN A 129 18.05 5.25 -22.07
N GLU A 130 19.28 5.36 -21.54
CA GLU A 130 20.18 4.23 -21.27
C GLU A 130 19.86 3.50 -19.96
N PHE A 131 19.09 4.12 -19.06
CA PHE A 131 18.71 3.53 -17.77
C PHE A 131 17.29 2.97 -17.81
N GLY A 132 17.08 1.85 -17.12
CA GLY A 132 15.75 1.29 -16.84
C GLY A 132 15.15 1.86 -15.55
N ASN A 133 14.17 1.16 -15.00
CA ASN A 133 13.61 1.48 -13.69
C ASN A 133 14.69 1.42 -12.61
N ALA A 134 14.68 2.36 -11.67
CA ALA A 134 15.60 2.38 -10.54
C ALA A 134 14.90 2.76 -9.24
N THR A 135 15.45 2.30 -8.12
CA THR A 135 14.96 2.64 -6.78
C THR A 135 16.09 2.54 -5.76
N LEU A 136 16.01 3.34 -4.70
CA LEU A 136 16.93 3.34 -3.58
C LEU A 136 16.14 3.39 -2.28
N GLN A 137 16.28 2.32 -1.50
CA GLN A 137 15.90 2.26 -0.10
C GLN A 137 17.20 2.31 0.73
N ILE A 138 17.15 2.98 1.87
CA ILE A 138 18.21 2.97 2.88
C ILE A 138 17.69 2.35 4.18
N ALA A 139 18.54 2.26 5.21
CA ALA A 139 18.45 1.40 6.38
C ALA A 139 19.11 0.05 6.08
N ASP A 140 20.43 0.06 6.20
CA ASP A 140 21.27 -1.06 5.83
C ASP A 140 20.90 -2.34 6.59
N ALA A 141 20.66 -3.42 5.84
CA ALA A 141 20.16 -4.67 6.37
C ALA A 141 21.21 -5.43 7.19
N ASP A 142 22.50 -5.28 6.86
CA ASP A 142 23.59 -5.85 7.67
C ASP A 142 23.62 -5.17 9.05
N HIS A 143 23.46 -3.84 9.10
CA HIS A 143 23.37 -3.13 10.36
C HIS A 143 22.14 -3.52 11.19
N ILE A 144 20.98 -3.75 10.56
CA ILE A 144 19.80 -4.27 11.25
C ILE A 144 20.09 -5.67 11.81
N ALA A 145 20.67 -6.55 11.00
CA ALA A 145 20.92 -7.94 11.37
C ALA A 145 21.91 -8.04 12.54
N VAL A 146 23.04 -7.35 12.46
CA VAL A 146 24.06 -7.31 13.52
C VAL A 146 23.51 -6.66 14.79
N THR A 147 22.73 -5.57 14.69
CA THR A 147 22.15 -4.89 15.86
C THR A 147 21.12 -5.74 16.60
N THR A 148 20.35 -6.55 15.87
CA THR A 148 19.26 -7.36 16.43
C THR A 148 19.68 -8.80 16.78
N GLY A 149 20.76 -9.31 16.18
CA GLY A 149 21.10 -10.73 16.24
C GLY A 149 20.20 -11.61 15.35
N ILE A 150 19.41 -11.01 14.45
CA ILE A 150 18.40 -11.71 13.64
C ILE A 150 18.70 -11.53 12.16
N THR A 151 18.72 -12.62 11.40
CA THR A 151 18.87 -12.60 9.93
C THR A 151 17.84 -11.66 9.31
N THR A 152 18.27 -10.74 8.46
CA THR A 152 17.40 -9.73 7.86
C THR A 152 17.29 -9.93 6.36
N ILE A 153 16.06 -9.93 5.84
CA ILE A 153 15.72 -9.94 4.42
C ILE A 153 15.28 -8.53 4.04
N ALA A 154 15.96 -7.90 3.07
CA ALA A 154 15.66 -6.54 2.64
C ALA A 154 15.70 -6.37 1.11
N ASP A 155 15.60 -5.14 0.60
CA ASP A 155 15.76 -4.80 -0.83
C ASP A 155 14.74 -5.47 -1.79
N PHE A 156 13.50 -5.65 -1.32
CA PHE A 156 12.42 -6.27 -2.10
C PHE A 156 12.17 -5.56 -3.44
N ARG A 157 12.17 -4.22 -3.46
CA ARG A 157 11.92 -3.43 -4.68
C ARG A 157 13.03 -3.58 -5.72
N GLN A 158 14.29 -3.64 -5.28
CA GLN A 158 15.42 -3.84 -6.19
C GLN A 158 15.33 -5.21 -6.87
N LYS A 159 14.94 -6.26 -6.14
CA LYS A 159 14.73 -7.60 -6.70
C LYS A 159 13.58 -7.64 -7.70
N HIS A 160 12.49 -6.92 -7.42
CA HIS A 160 11.37 -6.76 -8.36
C HIS A 160 11.79 -6.03 -9.65
N ILE A 161 12.59 -4.96 -9.55
CA ILE A 161 13.16 -4.27 -10.72
C ILE A 161 14.08 -5.19 -11.51
N ALA A 162 14.94 -5.96 -10.83
CA ALA A 162 15.80 -6.95 -11.48
C ALA A 162 15.00 -8.05 -12.21
N GLY A 163 13.79 -8.34 -11.74
CA GLY A 163 12.82 -9.22 -12.40
C GLY A 163 12.05 -8.58 -13.57
N GLY A 164 12.33 -7.32 -13.91
CA GLY A 164 11.71 -6.58 -15.01
C GLY A 164 10.54 -5.67 -14.64
N GLY A 165 10.19 -5.56 -13.36
CA GLY A 165 9.11 -4.69 -12.90
C GLY A 165 9.56 -3.25 -12.61
N GLU A 166 8.66 -2.42 -12.11
CA GLU A 166 8.99 -1.02 -11.76
C GLU A 166 9.55 -0.86 -10.33
N GLY A 167 9.24 -1.79 -9.43
CA GLY A 167 9.65 -1.75 -8.00
C GLY A 167 8.51 -1.30 -7.08
N ALA A 168 7.35 -0.99 -7.66
CA ALA A 168 6.12 -0.65 -6.96
C ALA A 168 4.91 -0.91 -7.89
N PRO A 169 3.70 -1.07 -7.33
CA PRO A 169 3.43 -1.35 -5.92
C PRO A 169 3.76 -2.81 -5.59
N LEU A 170 4.45 -3.06 -4.46
CA LEU A 170 4.66 -4.44 -3.99
C LEU A 170 3.45 -4.98 -3.20
N ALA A 171 2.53 -4.10 -2.82
CA ALA A 171 1.36 -4.46 -2.02
C ALA A 171 0.46 -5.52 -2.70
N GLN A 172 0.45 -5.55 -4.03
CA GLN A 172 -0.32 -6.53 -4.80
C GLN A 172 0.12 -7.98 -4.53
N TYR A 173 1.38 -8.23 -4.16
CA TYR A 173 1.88 -9.58 -3.89
C TYR A 173 1.38 -10.10 -2.55
N GLY A 174 1.48 -9.30 -1.47
CA GLY A 174 0.90 -9.70 -0.20
C GLY A 174 -0.62 -9.76 -0.25
N ASP A 175 -1.27 -8.84 -0.99
CA ASP A 175 -2.70 -8.93 -1.23
C ASP A 175 -3.09 -10.24 -1.90
N TYR A 176 -2.31 -10.68 -2.90
CA TYR A 176 -2.48 -11.97 -3.56
C TYR A 176 -2.26 -13.14 -2.62
N TYR A 177 -1.11 -13.23 -1.95
CA TYR A 177 -0.76 -14.39 -1.13
C TYR A 177 -1.70 -14.58 0.06
N TYR A 178 -2.18 -13.48 0.65
CA TYR A 178 -3.00 -13.55 1.86
C TYR A 178 -4.50 -13.47 1.61
N PHE A 179 -4.94 -12.64 0.66
CA PHE A 179 -6.38 -12.44 0.44
C PHE A 179 -6.94 -13.17 -0.77
N ALA A 180 -6.15 -13.80 -1.66
CA ALA A 180 -6.72 -14.60 -2.73
C ALA A 180 -7.54 -15.77 -2.17
N SER A 181 -8.60 -16.15 -2.88
CA SER A 181 -9.47 -17.24 -2.47
C SER A 181 -9.65 -18.24 -3.61
N ALA A 182 -9.62 -19.53 -3.28
CA ALA A 182 -9.97 -20.58 -4.23
C ALA A 182 -11.46 -20.58 -4.56
N ASP A 183 -12.31 -19.94 -3.74
CA ASP A 183 -13.77 -20.09 -3.79
C ASP A 183 -14.57 -18.81 -4.05
N GLU A 184 -13.97 -17.63 -3.87
CA GLU A 184 -14.65 -16.33 -3.88
C GLU A 184 -13.86 -15.32 -4.74
N ASN A 185 -14.55 -14.54 -5.60
CA ASN A 185 -13.94 -13.35 -6.19
C ASN A 185 -13.89 -12.24 -5.14
N ARG A 186 -12.73 -11.62 -4.98
CA ARG A 186 -12.54 -10.57 -3.97
C ARG A 186 -12.07 -9.27 -4.60
N ILE A 187 -12.60 -8.16 -4.12
CA ILE A 187 -12.08 -6.82 -4.40
C ILE A 187 -11.66 -6.22 -3.07
N LEU A 188 -10.39 -5.89 -2.91
CA LEU A 188 -9.91 -5.11 -1.78
C LEU A 188 -10.02 -3.64 -2.18
N LEU A 189 -10.96 -2.90 -1.60
CA LEU A 189 -11.19 -1.49 -1.90
C LEU A 189 -10.64 -0.63 -0.77
N ASN A 190 -9.68 0.26 -1.05
CA ASN A 190 -9.24 1.29 -0.11
C ASN A 190 -9.77 2.65 -0.55
N MET A 191 -10.49 3.33 0.34
CA MET A 191 -11.05 4.67 0.10
C MET A 191 -10.32 5.72 0.94
N GLY A 192 -9.07 5.99 0.58
CA GLY A 192 -8.27 7.07 1.15
C GLY A 192 -8.55 8.43 0.48
N GLY A 193 -7.52 9.25 0.29
CA GLY A 193 -7.62 10.44 -0.56
C GLY A 193 -7.95 10.07 -2.01
N ILE A 194 -7.21 9.10 -2.55
CA ILE A 194 -7.53 8.39 -3.79
C ILE A 194 -8.15 7.03 -3.43
N ALA A 195 -9.18 6.65 -4.18
CA ALA A 195 -9.75 5.31 -4.09
C ALA A 195 -8.97 4.37 -5.00
N ASN A 196 -8.54 3.24 -4.47
CA ASN A 196 -7.87 2.19 -5.22
C ASN A 196 -8.46 0.83 -4.91
N LEU A 197 -8.27 -0.12 -5.83
CA LEU A 197 -8.67 -1.49 -5.61
C LEU A 197 -7.60 -2.49 -6.04
N THR A 198 -7.66 -3.66 -5.40
CA THR A 198 -7.02 -4.90 -5.86
C THR A 198 -8.12 -5.91 -6.15
N TYR A 199 -8.28 -6.30 -7.42
CA TYR A 199 -9.18 -7.39 -7.82
C TYR A 199 -8.43 -8.72 -7.81
N LEU A 200 -8.99 -9.68 -7.07
CA LEU A 200 -8.49 -11.04 -6.87
C LEU A 200 -9.57 -12.01 -7.36
N PRO A 201 -9.50 -12.44 -8.63
CA PRO A 201 -10.40 -13.46 -9.15
C PRO A 201 -10.35 -14.75 -8.32
N LYS A 202 -11.47 -15.46 -8.28
CA LYS A 202 -11.53 -16.81 -7.69
C LYS A 202 -10.50 -17.72 -8.36
N GLY A 203 -9.62 -18.32 -7.56
CA GLY A 203 -8.58 -19.22 -8.05
C GLY A 203 -7.47 -18.53 -8.86
N ALA A 204 -7.33 -17.21 -8.73
CA ALA A 204 -6.34 -16.42 -9.45
C ALA A 204 -4.91 -16.94 -9.32
N GLU A 205 -4.16 -16.76 -10.39
CA GLU A 205 -2.70 -16.66 -10.37
C GLU A 205 -2.30 -15.18 -10.21
N ILE A 206 -1.06 -14.88 -9.81
CA ILE A 206 -0.62 -13.49 -9.59
C ILE A 206 -0.82 -12.59 -10.82
N ASN A 207 -0.78 -13.18 -12.03
CA ASN A 207 -0.97 -12.45 -13.30
C ASN A 207 -2.43 -12.05 -13.56
N ASP A 208 -3.39 -12.66 -12.86
CA ASP A 208 -4.81 -12.33 -12.97
C ASP A 208 -5.22 -11.17 -12.03
N VAL A 209 -4.31 -10.77 -11.13
CA VAL A 209 -4.52 -9.70 -10.16
C VAL A 209 -4.47 -8.35 -10.84
N ILE A 210 -5.48 -7.52 -10.59
CA ILE A 210 -5.54 -6.15 -11.10
C ILE A 210 -5.47 -5.19 -9.92
N CYS A 211 -4.41 -4.41 -9.82
CA CYS A 211 -4.27 -3.31 -8.86
C CYS A 211 -4.36 -1.98 -9.60
N SER A 212 -5.26 -1.08 -9.19
CA SER A 212 -5.43 0.20 -9.88
C SER A 212 -6.04 1.26 -8.97
N ASP A 213 -5.62 2.51 -9.20
CA ASP A 213 -6.37 3.67 -8.73
C ASP A 213 -7.61 3.87 -9.61
N LEU A 214 -8.71 4.22 -8.96
CA LEU A 214 -10.00 4.46 -9.61
C LEU A 214 -10.24 5.95 -9.85
N GLY A 215 -9.75 6.80 -8.94
CA GLY A 215 -9.98 8.24 -8.92
C GLY A 215 -10.10 8.80 -7.50
N PRO A 216 -10.80 9.92 -7.30
CA PRO A 216 -10.88 10.55 -5.98
C PRO A 216 -11.69 9.66 -5.01
N GLY A 217 -11.09 9.34 -3.86
CA GLY A 217 -11.78 8.82 -2.69
C GLY A 217 -12.36 9.98 -1.88
N ASN A 218 -11.56 10.55 -0.99
CA ASN A 218 -11.94 11.72 -0.19
C ASN A 218 -11.23 13.03 -0.59
N THR A 219 -10.18 12.98 -1.42
CA THR A 219 -9.25 14.12 -1.58
C THR A 219 -9.92 15.43 -2.01
N LEU A 220 -10.87 15.39 -2.97
CA LEU A 220 -11.59 16.56 -3.45
C LEU A 220 -12.56 17.11 -2.40
N MET A 221 -13.29 16.22 -1.72
CA MET A 221 -14.21 16.59 -0.64
C MET A 221 -13.43 17.25 0.51
N ASP A 222 -12.31 16.66 0.90
CA ASP A 222 -11.49 17.15 2.00
C ASP A 222 -10.83 18.49 1.64
N ALA A 223 -10.35 18.64 0.40
CA ALA A 223 -9.82 19.92 -0.09
C ALA A 223 -10.90 21.02 -0.06
N TYR A 224 -12.13 20.68 -0.47
CA TYR A 224 -13.26 21.62 -0.45
C TYR A 224 -13.67 22.02 0.97
N MET A 225 -13.71 21.04 1.90
CA MET A 225 -13.98 21.28 3.32
C MET A 225 -12.94 22.19 3.98
N ARG A 226 -11.66 22.00 3.64
CA ARG A 226 -10.59 22.88 4.14
C ARG A 226 -10.76 24.31 3.64
N LEU A 227 -11.07 24.48 2.36
CA LEU A 227 -11.21 25.81 1.75
C LEU A 227 -12.44 26.57 2.27
N HIS A 228 -13.61 25.93 2.31
CA HIS A 228 -14.87 26.64 2.55
C HIS A 228 -15.42 26.52 3.97
N PHE A 229 -14.97 25.52 4.74
CA PHE A 229 -15.49 25.26 6.09
C PHE A 229 -14.40 25.26 7.17
N SER A 230 -13.13 25.42 6.79
CA SER A 230 -11.97 25.33 7.69
C SER A 230 -11.97 24.02 8.52
N LYS A 231 -12.46 22.93 7.91
CA LYS A 231 -12.49 21.58 8.51
C LYS A 231 -11.67 20.62 7.65
N PRO A 232 -11.01 19.62 8.26
CA PRO A 232 -10.14 18.71 7.51
C PRO A 232 -10.89 17.81 6.52
N PHE A 233 -12.13 17.41 6.86
CA PHE A 233 -13.01 16.54 6.07
C PHE A 233 -14.49 16.77 6.46
N ASP A 234 -15.43 16.17 5.72
CA ASP A 234 -16.87 16.21 6.01
C ASP A 234 -17.29 15.08 6.94
N GLU A 235 -17.14 15.33 8.24
CA GLU A 235 -17.49 14.38 9.30
C GLU A 235 -18.97 13.92 9.19
N ASP A 236 -19.18 12.61 9.15
CA ASP A 236 -20.48 11.94 8.95
C ASP A 236 -21.25 12.37 7.70
N ALA A 237 -20.56 12.95 6.71
CA ALA A 237 -21.17 13.57 5.53
C ALA A 237 -22.23 14.64 5.88
N LYS A 238 -22.01 15.40 6.96
CA LYS A 238 -22.96 16.42 7.46
C LYS A 238 -23.27 17.48 6.40
N VAL A 239 -22.30 17.87 5.59
CA VAL A 239 -22.49 18.87 4.52
C VAL A 239 -23.07 18.23 3.27
N ALA A 240 -22.46 17.13 2.78
CA ALA A 240 -22.89 16.46 1.55
C ALA A 240 -24.35 15.95 1.62
N ARG A 241 -24.82 15.50 2.80
CA ARG A 241 -26.21 15.02 2.96
C ARG A 241 -27.28 16.12 2.88
N GLN A 242 -26.89 17.38 3.06
CA GLN A 242 -27.82 18.51 2.99
C GLN A 242 -28.01 19.01 1.56
N GLY A 243 -27.15 18.57 0.62
CA GLY A 243 -27.19 19.00 -0.77
C GLY A 243 -27.93 18.04 -1.68
N ALA A 244 -28.22 18.51 -2.88
CA ALA A 244 -28.66 17.71 -4.00
C ALA A 244 -27.51 17.54 -4.99
N VAL A 245 -27.37 16.33 -5.54
CA VAL A 245 -26.38 16.07 -6.60
C VAL A 245 -26.76 16.88 -7.84
N ASN A 246 -25.82 17.70 -8.34
CA ASN A 246 -25.98 18.42 -9.58
C ASN A 246 -25.45 17.59 -10.76
N GLN A 247 -26.33 17.15 -11.65
CA GLN A 247 -25.92 16.29 -12.77
C GLN A 247 -25.06 16.98 -13.82
N LEU A 248 -25.17 18.29 -14.02
CA LEU A 248 -24.32 19.00 -14.98
C LEU A 248 -22.86 18.97 -14.52
N LEU A 249 -22.63 19.30 -13.24
CA LEU A 249 -21.30 19.25 -12.64
C LEU A 249 -20.79 17.80 -12.54
N LEU A 250 -21.63 16.84 -12.13
CA LEU A 250 -21.21 15.43 -12.03
C LEU A 250 -20.76 14.89 -13.39
N ASN A 251 -21.53 15.12 -14.45
CA ASN A 251 -21.22 14.63 -15.78
C ASN A 251 -19.91 15.26 -16.31
N GLU A 252 -19.68 16.54 -16.04
CA GLU A 252 -18.43 17.20 -16.41
C GLU A 252 -17.23 16.63 -15.66
N LEU A 253 -17.35 16.40 -14.35
CA LEU A 253 -16.29 15.77 -13.56
C LEU A 253 -15.98 14.32 -14.04
N LEU A 254 -17.01 13.55 -14.41
CA LEU A 254 -16.86 12.20 -14.96
C LEU A 254 -16.21 12.17 -16.35
N ASN A 255 -16.18 13.30 -17.07
CA ASN A 255 -15.50 13.43 -18.36
C ASN A 255 -13.99 13.70 -18.25
N ALA A 256 -13.43 13.75 -17.03
CA ALA A 256 -11.99 13.94 -16.85
C ALA A 256 -11.20 12.86 -17.62
N PRO A 257 -10.15 13.23 -18.39
CA PRO A 257 -9.42 12.29 -19.27
C PRO A 257 -8.90 11.03 -18.58
N PHE A 258 -8.58 11.12 -17.29
CA PHE A 258 -8.13 9.99 -16.47
C PHE A 258 -9.13 8.81 -16.49
N PHE A 259 -10.44 9.08 -16.52
CA PHE A 259 -11.45 8.01 -16.51
C PHE A 259 -11.55 7.24 -17.83
N ALA A 260 -11.01 7.77 -18.92
CA ALA A 260 -10.92 7.08 -20.22
C ALA A 260 -9.77 6.06 -20.29
N LEU A 261 -8.81 6.12 -19.36
CA LEU A 261 -7.69 5.17 -19.29
C LEU A 261 -8.16 3.79 -18.85
N LYS A 262 -7.59 2.74 -19.46
CA LYS A 262 -7.80 1.34 -19.05
C LYS A 262 -7.10 1.05 -17.71
N LEU A 263 -7.58 0.03 -17.00
CA LEU A 263 -6.86 -0.53 -15.84
C LEU A 263 -5.71 -1.41 -16.33
N PRO A 264 -4.59 -1.50 -15.58
CA PRO A 264 -4.27 -0.73 -14.38
C PRO A 264 -3.84 0.71 -14.70
N LYS A 265 -4.10 1.65 -13.80
CA LYS A 265 -3.71 3.06 -13.88
C LYS A 265 -3.49 3.64 -12.49
N THR A 266 -2.71 4.72 -12.41
CA THR A 266 -2.38 5.40 -11.14
C THR A 266 -2.68 6.90 -11.21
N THR A 267 -2.99 7.50 -10.07
CA THR A 267 -3.32 8.93 -9.95
C THR A 267 -3.14 9.45 -8.53
N GLY A 268 -3.13 10.77 -8.38
CA GLY A 268 -3.08 11.46 -7.11
C GLY A 268 -3.79 12.82 -7.12
N PRO A 269 -3.59 13.61 -6.06
CA PRO A 269 -4.10 14.97 -5.93
C PRO A 269 -3.63 15.92 -7.03
N GLU A 270 -2.57 15.59 -7.78
CA GLU A 270 -2.11 16.36 -8.94
C GLU A 270 -3.15 16.41 -10.08
N ILE A 271 -4.00 15.40 -10.20
CA ILE A 271 -5.14 15.39 -11.14
C ILE A 271 -6.42 15.82 -10.42
N PHE A 272 -6.71 15.21 -9.26
CA PHE A 272 -7.96 15.43 -8.54
C PHE A 272 -7.80 16.50 -7.46
N ASN A 273 -7.87 17.77 -7.88
CA ASN A 273 -7.75 18.94 -7.01
C ASN A 273 -8.82 20.00 -7.29
N LEU A 274 -8.81 21.08 -6.51
CA LEU A 274 -9.78 22.16 -6.62
C LEU A 274 -9.74 22.88 -7.98
N ALA A 275 -8.61 22.90 -8.68
CA ALA A 275 -8.55 23.49 -10.03
C ALA A 275 -9.35 22.64 -11.05
N LEU A 276 -9.33 21.31 -10.93
CA LEU A 276 -10.22 20.44 -11.71
C LEU A 276 -11.70 20.76 -11.44
N LEU A 277 -12.06 20.95 -10.17
CA LEU A 277 -13.42 21.31 -9.78
C LEU A 277 -13.84 22.68 -10.33
N GLU A 278 -13.00 23.71 -10.19
CA GLU A 278 -13.26 25.06 -10.70
C GLU A 278 -13.44 25.06 -12.21
N GLN A 279 -12.59 24.33 -12.94
CA GLN A 279 -12.71 24.17 -14.38
C GLN A 279 -14.01 23.45 -14.77
N ALA A 280 -14.36 22.37 -14.06
CA ALA A 280 -15.61 21.65 -14.29
C ALA A 280 -16.84 22.53 -14.00
N GLN A 281 -16.80 23.35 -12.94
CA GLN A 281 -17.86 24.31 -12.64
C GLN A 281 -17.97 25.40 -13.71
N ALA A 282 -16.84 25.87 -14.25
CA ALA A 282 -16.82 26.83 -15.34
C ALA A 282 -17.45 26.28 -16.62
N THR A 283 -17.07 25.07 -17.02
CA THR A 283 -17.62 24.40 -18.22
C THR A 283 -19.11 24.08 -18.06
N SER A 284 -19.52 23.57 -16.89
CA SER A 284 -20.91 23.18 -16.63
C SER A 284 -21.82 24.35 -16.20
N GLN A 285 -21.27 25.56 -16.06
CA GLN A 285 -21.98 26.77 -15.59
C GLN A 285 -22.60 26.60 -14.18
N THR A 286 -21.88 25.96 -13.26
CA THR A 286 -22.34 25.60 -11.92
C THR A 286 -21.58 26.31 -10.78
N GLN A 287 -20.95 27.46 -11.06
CA GLN A 287 -20.19 28.22 -10.06
C GLN A 287 -21.05 28.78 -8.92
N GLN A 288 -22.37 28.88 -9.12
CA GLN A 288 -23.32 29.43 -8.14
C GLN A 288 -23.99 28.35 -7.27
N LEU A 289 -23.54 27.08 -7.37
CA LEU A 289 -24.06 26.02 -6.52
C LEU A 289 -23.79 26.30 -5.04
N SER A 290 -24.72 25.86 -4.19
CA SER A 290 -24.48 25.85 -2.76
C SER A 290 -23.31 24.93 -2.42
N HIS A 291 -22.60 25.21 -1.33
CA HIS A 291 -21.52 24.33 -0.87
C HIS A 291 -22.00 22.90 -0.59
N GLN A 292 -23.24 22.77 -0.12
CA GLN A 292 -23.90 21.49 0.12
C GLN A 292 -24.07 20.70 -1.18
N ASP A 293 -24.55 21.34 -2.26
CA ASP A 293 -24.73 20.69 -3.57
C ASP A 293 -23.38 20.29 -4.19
N VAL A 294 -22.35 21.12 -4.03
CA VAL A 294 -20.99 20.77 -4.48
C VAL A 294 -20.48 19.54 -3.73
N MET A 295 -20.58 19.52 -2.39
CA MET A 295 -20.17 18.37 -1.58
C MET A 295 -20.97 17.11 -1.90
N ALA A 296 -22.29 17.22 -2.10
CA ALA A 296 -23.14 16.11 -2.54
C ALA A 296 -22.67 15.57 -3.90
N THR A 297 -22.33 16.46 -4.83
CA THR A 297 -21.85 16.11 -6.18
C THR A 297 -20.48 15.47 -6.16
N LEU A 298 -19.53 15.96 -5.35
CA LEU A 298 -18.22 15.35 -5.16
C LEU A 298 -18.31 13.96 -4.54
N SER A 299 -19.19 13.78 -3.55
CA SER A 299 -19.46 12.45 -2.97
C SER A 299 -20.07 11.49 -4.00
N ALA A 300 -20.98 11.98 -4.84
CA ALA A 300 -21.56 11.22 -5.93
C ALA A 300 -20.51 10.84 -7.01
N LEU A 301 -19.55 11.71 -7.31
CA LEU A 301 -18.44 11.41 -8.23
C LEU A 301 -17.67 10.17 -7.76
N SER A 302 -17.19 10.18 -6.51
CA SER A 302 -16.48 9.04 -5.93
C SER A 302 -17.32 7.77 -5.94
N ALA A 303 -18.59 7.86 -5.54
CA ALA A 303 -19.50 6.71 -5.54
C ALA A 303 -19.71 6.11 -6.95
N ASN A 304 -19.91 6.96 -7.96
CA ASN A 304 -20.14 6.52 -9.35
C ASN A 304 -18.92 5.80 -9.91
N ILE A 305 -17.73 6.35 -9.70
CA ILE A 305 -16.48 5.78 -10.22
C ILE A 305 -16.19 4.43 -9.55
N ILE A 306 -16.30 4.37 -8.22
CA ILE A 306 -16.07 3.14 -7.45
C ILE A 306 -17.05 2.05 -7.89
N ALA A 307 -18.36 2.36 -7.93
CA ALA A 307 -19.37 1.38 -8.31
C ALA A 307 -19.23 0.93 -9.77
N LYS A 308 -18.92 1.84 -10.69
CA LYS A 308 -18.67 1.53 -12.11
C LYS A 308 -17.57 0.47 -12.24
N TYR A 309 -16.39 0.72 -11.68
CA TYR A 309 -15.26 -0.19 -11.84
C TYR A 309 -15.45 -1.52 -11.10
N ILE A 310 -16.10 -1.51 -9.92
CA ILE A 310 -16.47 -2.75 -9.24
C ILE A 310 -17.40 -3.58 -10.11
N ASN A 311 -18.43 -2.98 -10.70
CA ASN A 311 -19.37 -3.68 -11.58
C ASN A 311 -18.69 -4.21 -12.87
N GLU A 312 -17.78 -3.43 -13.47
CA GLU A 312 -17.01 -3.85 -14.65
C GLU A 312 -16.11 -5.07 -14.37
N LEU A 313 -15.54 -5.15 -13.16
CA LEU A 313 -14.68 -6.26 -12.75
C LEU A 313 -15.47 -7.48 -12.23
N SER A 314 -16.70 -7.27 -11.77
CA SER A 314 -17.54 -8.30 -11.14
C SER A 314 -18.52 -8.91 -12.14
N SER A 315 -18.10 -9.90 -12.92
CA SER A 315 -19.00 -10.63 -13.84
C SER A 315 -19.85 -11.70 -13.14
N THR A 316 -19.46 -12.10 -11.93
CA THR A 316 -20.10 -13.12 -11.08
C THR A 316 -20.04 -12.69 -9.62
N ASP A 317 -20.60 -13.50 -8.71
CA ASP A 317 -20.60 -13.23 -7.26
C ASP A 317 -19.23 -12.76 -6.77
N THR A 318 -19.20 -11.54 -6.19
CA THR A 318 -17.97 -10.85 -5.78
C THR A 318 -18.15 -10.21 -4.42
N ALA A 319 -17.18 -10.41 -3.54
CA ALA A 319 -17.10 -9.76 -2.24
C ALA A 319 -16.10 -8.61 -2.27
N VAL A 320 -16.58 -7.41 -1.95
CA VAL A 320 -15.77 -6.21 -1.84
C VAL A 320 -15.46 -5.98 -0.37
N TYR A 321 -14.18 -6.00 -0.01
CA TYR A 321 -13.69 -5.72 1.33
C TYR A 321 -13.19 -4.28 1.38
N CYS A 322 -13.96 -3.42 2.03
CA CYS A 322 -13.71 -1.99 2.08
C CYS A 322 -12.82 -1.61 3.27
N SER A 323 -11.86 -0.72 3.03
CA SER A 323 -10.89 -0.17 3.99
C SER A 323 -10.68 1.34 3.76
N GLY A 324 -9.93 1.99 4.65
CA GLY A 324 -9.60 3.42 4.57
C GLY A 324 -10.69 4.36 5.11
N GLY A 325 -10.37 5.65 5.20
CA GLY A 325 -11.23 6.65 5.84
C GLY A 325 -12.64 6.77 5.24
N GLY A 326 -12.79 6.47 3.95
CA GLY A 326 -14.08 6.48 3.26
C GLY A 326 -15.10 5.47 3.79
N VAL A 327 -14.67 4.42 4.50
CA VAL A 327 -15.59 3.47 5.17
C VAL A 327 -16.42 4.17 6.24
N HIS A 328 -15.88 5.20 6.89
CA HIS A 328 -16.60 6.01 7.89
C HIS A 328 -17.57 7.02 7.26
N ASN A 329 -17.44 7.29 5.95
CA ASN A 329 -18.40 8.09 5.22
C ASN A 329 -19.64 7.25 4.86
N VAL A 330 -20.57 7.16 5.82
CA VAL A 330 -21.79 6.36 5.68
C VAL A 330 -22.63 6.78 4.47
N TRP A 331 -22.61 8.06 4.08
CA TRP A 331 -23.31 8.52 2.88
C TRP A 331 -22.68 7.95 1.60
N LEU A 332 -21.36 8.08 1.46
CA LEU A 332 -20.61 7.52 0.33
C LEU A 332 -20.85 6.01 0.20
N MET A 333 -20.74 5.27 1.31
CA MET A 333 -20.98 3.82 1.34
C MET A 333 -22.41 3.44 0.90
N GLN A 334 -23.42 4.23 1.29
CA GLN A 334 -24.80 4.03 0.83
C GLN A 334 -24.95 4.30 -0.67
N GLN A 335 -24.32 5.35 -1.19
CA GLN A 335 -24.36 5.69 -2.61
C GLN A 335 -23.68 4.61 -3.47
N ILE A 336 -22.52 4.10 -3.03
CA ILE A 336 -21.84 2.97 -3.68
C ILE A 336 -22.78 1.76 -3.69
N LYS A 337 -23.29 1.34 -2.52
CA LYS A 337 -24.15 0.15 -2.39
C LYS A 337 -25.37 0.18 -3.30
N ARG A 338 -25.98 1.35 -3.53
CA ARG A 338 -27.15 1.50 -4.41
C ARG A 338 -26.83 1.29 -5.89
N GLN A 339 -25.58 1.51 -6.29
CA GLN A 339 -25.14 1.43 -7.69
C GLN A 339 -24.48 0.09 -8.03
N LEU A 340 -24.16 -0.72 -7.02
CA LEU A 340 -23.57 -2.04 -7.21
C LEU A 340 -24.56 -3.04 -7.79
N ALA A 341 -24.07 -3.95 -8.63
CA ALA A 341 -24.85 -5.04 -9.16
C ALA A 341 -25.32 -5.99 -8.03
N PRO A 342 -26.47 -6.69 -8.19
CA PRO A 342 -27.06 -7.51 -7.12
C PRO A 342 -26.16 -8.65 -6.60
N HIS A 343 -25.22 -9.13 -7.42
CA HIS A 343 -24.25 -10.18 -7.07
C HIS A 343 -22.97 -9.65 -6.40
N VAL A 344 -22.89 -8.35 -6.14
CA VAL A 344 -21.77 -7.74 -5.43
C VAL A 344 -22.14 -7.46 -3.98
N SER A 345 -21.35 -7.97 -3.05
CA SER A 345 -21.52 -7.74 -1.61
C SER A 345 -20.43 -6.82 -1.06
N LEU A 346 -20.81 -5.90 -0.17
CA LEU A 346 -19.85 -5.07 0.58
C LEU A 346 -19.63 -5.67 1.97
N LYS A 347 -18.36 -5.83 2.34
CA LYS A 347 -17.89 -6.32 3.64
C LYS A 347 -16.85 -5.32 4.18
N ASN A 348 -16.70 -5.28 5.50
CA ASN A 348 -15.58 -4.57 6.12
C ASN A 348 -14.32 -5.43 5.98
N SER A 349 -13.17 -4.85 5.63
CA SER A 349 -11.88 -5.55 5.59
C SER A 349 -11.44 -6.13 6.93
N ASP A 350 -11.94 -5.61 8.06
CA ASP A 350 -11.61 -6.11 9.40
C ASP A 350 -11.87 -7.61 9.57
N VAL A 351 -12.83 -8.16 8.80
CA VAL A 351 -13.14 -9.61 8.82
C VAL A 351 -12.02 -10.47 8.20
N LEU A 352 -11.09 -9.85 7.48
CA LEU A 352 -9.92 -10.52 6.90
C LEU A 352 -8.73 -10.59 7.86
N GLY A 353 -8.85 -10.08 9.09
CA GLY A 353 -7.91 -10.37 10.17
C GLY A 353 -6.62 -9.56 10.23
N ILE A 354 -6.42 -8.58 9.34
CA ILE A 354 -5.27 -7.66 9.37
C ILE A 354 -5.73 -6.25 9.69
N HIS A 355 -5.18 -5.67 10.76
CA HIS A 355 -5.37 -4.27 11.09
C HIS A 355 -4.80 -3.38 9.97
N PRO A 356 -5.51 -2.34 9.51
CA PRO A 356 -5.05 -1.48 8.40
C PRO A 356 -3.62 -0.93 8.58
N ASP A 357 -3.31 -0.41 9.78
CA ASP A 357 -1.98 0.15 10.08
C ASP A 357 -0.87 -0.91 10.07
N ALA A 358 -1.20 -2.17 10.36
CA ALA A 358 -0.23 -3.26 10.32
C ALA A 358 -0.04 -3.83 8.91
N LYS A 359 -0.95 -3.53 7.97
CA LYS A 359 -1.04 -4.21 6.68
C LYS A 359 0.27 -4.19 5.90
N GLU A 360 0.92 -3.03 5.78
CA GLU A 360 2.14 -2.92 4.99
C GLU A 360 3.32 -3.66 5.64
N ALA A 361 3.48 -3.55 6.97
CA ALA A 361 4.51 -4.29 7.69
C ALA A 361 4.29 -5.82 7.56
N VAL A 362 3.06 -6.30 7.75
CA VAL A 362 2.68 -7.71 7.55
C VAL A 362 2.97 -8.17 6.13
N LEU A 363 2.75 -7.32 5.14
CA LEU A 363 3.03 -7.63 3.75
C LEU A 363 4.51 -7.92 3.51
N PHE A 364 5.41 -7.13 4.09
CA PHE A 364 6.85 -7.41 4.00
C PHE A 364 7.21 -8.72 4.72
N ALA A 365 6.57 -9.03 5.85
CA ALA A 365 6.74 -10.33 6.50
C ALA A 365 6.33 -11.49 5.58
N ILE A 366 5.23 -11.36 4.83
CA ILE A 366 4.80 -12.33 3.81
C ILE A 366 5.84 -12.43 2.69
N LEU A 367 6.36 -11.32 2.18
CA LEU A 367 7.40 -11.36 1.13
C LEU A 367 8.68 -12.06 1.59
N ALA A 368 9.09 -11.85 2.84
CA ALA A 368 10.20 -12.59 3.44
C ALA A 368 9.88 -14.09 3.60
N ASN A 369 8.64 -14.43 3.96
CA ASN A 369 8.18 -15.82 3.97
C ASN A 369 8.33 -16.48 2.60
N GLU A 370 7.93 -15.80 1.53
CA GLU A 370 8.09 -16.28 0.16
C GLU A 370 9.55 -16.38 -0.26
N CYS A 371 10.42 -15.49 0.23
CA CYS A 371 11.86 -15.60 0.03
C CYS A 371 12.44 -16.87 0.68
N LEU A 372 11.94 -17.27 1.85
CA LEU A 372 12.43 -18.43 2.61
C LEU A 372 11.86 -19.75 2.10
N ALA A 373 10.54 -19.82 1.93
CA ALA A 373 9.80 -21.07 1.76
C ALA A 373 8.96 -21.11 0.48
N GLY A 374 8.85 -19.99 -0.25
CA GLY A 374 8.09 -19.92 -1.49
C GLY A 374 8.77 -20.67 -2.63
N THR A 375 7.96 -21.21 -3.55
CA THR A 375 8.46 -21.77 -4.81
C THR A 375 8.60 -20.67 -5.86
N PRO A 376 9.76 -20.54 -6.52
CA PRO A 376 9.88 -19.67 -7.69
C PRO A 376 8.87 -20.13 -8.75
N ALA A 377 8.08 -19.21 -9.26
CA ALA A 377 7.11 -19.57 -10.28
C ALA A 377 7.79 -19.84 -11.62
N ASN A 378 7.28 -20.85 -12.33
CA ASN A 378 7.70 -21.15 -13.68
C ASN A 378 6.84 -20.37 -14.68
N LYS A 379 7.49 -19.48 -15.44
CA LYS A 379 6.98 -18.59 -16.52
C LYS A 379 6.41 -17.22 -16.09
N GLN A 380 7.04 -16.20 -16.67
CA GLN A 380 6.53 -14.84 -16.78
C GLN A 380 5.49 -14.79 -17.91
N VAL A 381 4.27 -14.34 -17.60
CA VAL A 381 3.18 -14.19 -18.59
C VAL A 381 2.59 -12.76 -18.55
N SER A 382 2.96 -11.93 -17.57
CA SER A 382 2.50 -10.54 -17.43
C SER A 382 3.65 -9.55 -17.20
N GLU A 383 3.32 -8.24 -17.18
CA GLU A 383 4.23 -7.16 -16.80
C GLU A 383 4.62 -7.20 -15.30
N VAL A 384 3.89 -7.97 -14.48
CA VAL A 384 4.19 -8.17 -13.06
C VAL A 384 5.16 -9.36 -12.91
N PRO A 385 6.40 -9.14 -12.43
CA PRO A 385 7.39 -10.21 -12.28
C PRO A 385 6.94 -11.26 -11.27
N ASN A 386 6.89 -12.53 -11.68
CA ASN A 386 6.64 -13.63 -10.75
C ASN A 386 7.96 -14.13 -10.16
N ILE A 387 8.51 -13.39 -9.18
CA ILE A 387 9.85 -13.59 -8.61
C ILE A 387 9.83 -13.55 -7.08
N THR A 388 10.64 -14.38 -6.43
CA THR A 388 10.91 -14.25 -4.99
C THR A 388 11.78 -13.02 -4.73
N MET A 389 11.36 -12.19 -3.77
CA MET A 389 11.96 -10.89 -3.51
C MET A 389 12.83 -10.91 -2.26
N GLY A 390 13.90 -10.12 -2.29
CA GLY A 390 14.75 -9.88 -1.12
C GLY A 390 16.22 -10.25 -1.32
N LYS A 391 17.05 -9.75 -0.41
CA LYS A 391 18.46 -10.11 -0.19
C LYS A 391 18.63 -10.47 1.29
N VAL A 392 19.45 -11.48 1.57
CA VAL A 392 19.67 -11.98 2.93
C VAL A 392 20.94 -11.38 3.51
N SER A 393 20.82 -10.75 4.67
CA SER A 393 21.88 -10.25 5.55
C SER A 393 21.95 -11.11 6.80
N PHE A 394 23.12 -11.67 7.07
CA PHE A 394 23.35 -12.49 8.27
C PHE A 394 23.66 -11.60 9.48
N ALA A 395 23.46 -12.15 10.68
CA ALA A 395 23.55 -11.42 11.94
C ALA A 395 24.89 -11.63 12.68
N ASP A 396 25.99 -11.69 11.93
CA ASP A 396 27.32 -12.08 12.40
C ASP A 396 27.98 -11.13 13.41
#